data_AF-A0A2D7KPU3-F1
#
_entry.id   AF-A0A2D7KPU3-F1
#
_cell.length_a   1.000
_cell.length_b   1.000
_cell.length_c   1.000
_cell.angle_alpha   90.00
_cell.angle_beta   90.00
_cell.angle_gamma   90.00
#
_symmetry.space_group_name_H-M   'P 1'
#
loop_
_entity.id
_entity.type
_entity.pdbx_description
1 polymer ?
#
loop_
_entity_poly.entity_id
_entity_poly.type
_entity_poly.pdbx_seq_one_letter_code
_entity_poly.pdbx_strand_id
1 'polypeptide(L)'
;YVLRRHEGLPHIYGYAPTACAAARAYFTRMALAAAERIKDGRTFLLGTKLTGADIMMVSTLDWADHCECEYPSVLRAYREQIVAQTSYPLAVHANKAT
;
A
#
# COMPACT_ATOMS: atom_id res chain seq x y z
N TYR A 1 7.29 4.25 -4.88
CA TYR A 1 8.02 4.34 -6.17
C TYR A 1 9.48 4.74 -6.01
N VAL A 2 9.80 5.88 -5.37
CA VAL A 2 11.18 6.36 -5.14
C VAL A 2 12.09 5.27 -4.57
N LEU A 3 11.63 4.59 -3.51
CA LEU A 3 12.37 3.52 -2.83
C LEU A 3 12.75 2.37 -3.77
N ARG A 4 11.81 1.87 -4.58
CA ARG A 4 12.07 0.82 -5.58
C ARG A 4 13.24 1.16 -6.50
N ARG A 5 13.35 2.42 -6.93
CA ARG A 5 14.44 2.86 -7.83
C ARG A 5 15.75 3.01 -7.09
N HIS A 6 15.77 3.80 -6.02
CA HIS A 6 17.01 4.29 -5.43
C HIS A 6 17.55 3.43 -4.28
N GLU A 7 16.74 2.54 -3.71
CA GLU A 7 17.17 1.49 -2.78
C GLU A 7 17.15 0.11 -3.46
N GLY A 8 16.09 -0.19 -4.24
CA GLY A 8 15.94 -1.49 -4.89
C GLY A 8 16.79 -1.69 -6.15
N LEU A 9 17.07 -0.61 -6.91
CA LEU A 9 17.80 -0.66 -8.18
C LEU A 9 18.87 0.46 -8.30
N PRO A 10 19.71 0.68 -7.27
CA PRO A 10 20.64 1.81 -7.23
C PRO A 10 21.69 1.78 -8.35
N HIS A 11 22.03 0.59 -8.86
CA HIS A 11 22.97 0.43 -9.99
C HIS A 11 22.41 0.96 -11.32
N ILE A 12 21.09 1.05 -11.47
CA ILE A 12 20.43 1.62 -12.66
C ILE A 12 20.07 3.08 -12.44
N TYR A 13 19.54 3.41 -11.26
CA TYR A 13 18.91 4.72 -11.00
C TYR A 13 19.73 5.65 -10.09
N GLY A 14 20.90 5.20 -9.64
CA GLY A 14 21.73 5.92 -8.69
C GLY A 14 21.21 5.80 -7.26
N TYR A 15 22.14 5.80 -6.31
CA TYR A 15 21.84 5.86 -4.89
C TYR A 15 21.40 7.29 -4.50
N ALA A 16 20.23 7.43 -3.88
CA ALA A 16 19.65 8.73 -3.52
C ALA A 16 19.00 8.70 -2.12
N PRO A 17 19.81 8.63 -1.04
CA PRO A 17 19.32 8.40 0.32
C PRO A 17 18.40 9.50 0.84
N THR A 18 18.67 10.76 0.47
CA THR A 18 17.85 11.91 0.86
C THR A 18 16.45 11.84 0.25
N ALA A 19 16.33 11.42 -1.02
CA ALA A 19 15.04 11.22 -1.68
C ALA A 19 14.26 10.07 -1.05
N CYS A 20 14.94 8.98 -0.68
CA CYS A 20 14.31 7.84 -0.01
C CYS A 20 13.79 8.22 1.39
N ALA A 21 14.59 8.94 2.18
CA ALA A 21 14.16 9.44 3.49
C ALA A 21 12.93 10.35 3.38
N ALA A 22 12.93 11.28 2.42
CA ALA A 22 11.79 12.16 2.17
C ALA A 22 10.54 11.38 1.74
N ALA A 23 10.69 10.36 0.88
CA ALA A 23 9.59 9.52 0.44
C ALA A 23 8.97 8.71 1.59
N ARG A 24 9.80 8.14 2.49
CA ARG A 24 9.33 7.44 3.70
C ARG A 24 8.56 8.39 4.62
N ALA A 25 9.12 9.55 4.93
CA ALA A 25 8.46 10.53 5.78
C ALA A 25 7.12 11.02 5.20
N TYR A 26 7.06 11.24 3.89
CA TYR A 26 5.83 11.63 3.21
C TYR A 26 4.77 10.53 3.27
N PHE A 27 5.16 9.27 3.02
CA PHE A 27 4.27 8.12 3.17
C PHE A 27 3.72 8.02 4.59
N THR A 28 4.56 8.10 5.62
CA THR A 28 4.13 8.05 7.03
C THR A 28 3.06 9.10 7.33
N ARG A 29 3.26 10.35 6.89
CA ARG A 29 2.26 11.41 7.10
C ARG A 29 0.93 11.11 6.41
N MET A 30 0.97 10.61 5.18
CA MET A 30 -0.25 10.24 4.44
C MET A 30 -0.96 9.04 5.07
N ALA A 31 -0.21 8.02 5.51
CA ALA A 31 -0.75 6.83 6.15
C ALA A 31 -1.45 7.19 7.47
N LEU A 32 -0.86 8.08 8.28
CA LEU A 32 -1.49 8.58 9.51
C LEU A 32 -2.80 9.32 9.22
N ALA A 33 -2.82 10.20 8.21
CA ALA A 33 -4.03 10.92 7.82
C ALA A 33 -5.12 9.98 7.25
N ALA A 34 -4.73 8.99 6.45
CA ALA A 34 -5.65 7.99 5.92
C ALA A 34 -6.22 7.11 7.03
N ALA A 35 -5.37 6.67 7.97
CA ALA A 35 -5.77 5.87 9.11
C ALA A 35 -6.88 6.56 9.91
N GLU A 36 -6.76 7.86 10.17
CA GLU A 36 -7.81 8.64 10.86
C GLU A 36 -9.17 8.58 10.13
N ARG A 37 -9.17 8.68 8.80
CA ARG A 37 -10.40 8.73 8.00
C ARG A 37 -11.15 7.40 7.90
N ILE A 38 -10.50 6.29 8.22
CA ILE A 38 -11.07 4.94 8.11
C ILE A 38 -11.28 4.25 9.47
N LYS A 39 -11.09 4.97 10.59
CA LYS A 39 -11.32 4.44 11.94
C LYS A 39 -12.78 4.05 12.21
N ASP A 40 -13.69 4.43 11.33
CA ASP A 40 -15.12 4.12 11.39
C ASP A 40 -15.45 2.65 11.04
N GLY A 41 -14.46 1.83 10.68
CA GLY A 41 -14.67 0.40 10.46
C GLY A 41 -15.42 0.09 9.16
N ARG A 42 -15.43 1.01 8.20
CA ARG A 42 -16.09 0.82 6.90
C ARG A 42 -15.53 -0.39 6.14
N THR A 43 -16.41 -1.07 5.40
CA THR A 43 -15.99 -2.22 4.58
C THR A 43 -15.14 -1.83 3.38
N PHE A 44 -15.50 -0.73 2.71
CA PHE A 44 -14.82 -0.20 1.53
C PHE A 44 -14.59 1.30 1.69
N LEU A 45 -13.59 1.86 1.02
CA LEU A 45 -13.28 3.28 1.10
C LEU A 45 -14.42 4.15 0.57
N LEU A 46 -15.11 3.68 -0.47
CA LEU A 46 -16.14 4.41 -1.20
C LEU A 46 -17.48 3.67 -1.19
N GLY A 47 -18.29 3.93 -0.18
CA GLY A 47 -19.65 3.40 -0.07
C GLY A 47 -19.67 1.91 0.28
N THR A 48 -20.51 1.13 -0.40
CA THR A 48 -20.85 -0.25 -0.03
C THR A 48 -20.33 -1.31 -0.99
N LYS A 49 -19.54 -0.92 -2.00
CA LYS A 49 -18.98 -1.85 -3.00
C LYS A 49 -17.47 -1.70 -3.09
N LEU A 50 -16.80 -2.79 -3.47
CA LEU A 50 -15.39 -2.76 -3.83
C LEU A 50 -15.19 -1.88 -5.07
N THR A 51 -14.19 -1.01 -5.01
CA THR A 51 -13.83 -0.05 -6.06
C THR A 51 -12.33 -0.06 -6.31
N GLY A 52 -11.90 0.66 -7.36
CA GLY A 52 -10.48 0.89 -7.62
C GLY A 52 -9.74 1.59 -6.48
N ALA A 53 -10.43 2.35 -5.62
CA ALA A 53 -9.80 2.97 -4.46
C ALA A 53 -9.28 1.92 -3.46
N ASP A 54 -10.05 0.85 -3.27
CA ASP A 54 -9.70 -0.24 -2.35
C ASP A 54 -8.52 -1.05 -2.88
N ILE A 55 -8.55 -1.35 -4.18
CA ILE A 55 -7.45 -2.02 -4.87
C ILE A 55 -6.17 -1.18 -4.77
N MET A 56 -6.26 0.12 -5.04
CA MET A 56 -5.10 1.03 -4.97
C MET A 56 -4.55 1.14 -3.54
N MET A 57 -5.42 1.17 -2.53
CA MET A 57 -5.01 1.16 -1.13
C MET A 57 -4.25 -0.12 -0.80
N VAL A 58 -4.79 -1.29 -1.12
CA VAL A 58 -4.12 -2.58 -0.88
C VAL A 58 -2.77 -2.64 -1.59
N SER A 59 -2.72 -2.29 -2.88
CA SER A 59 -1.45 -2.27 -3.63
C SER A 59 -0.43 -1.30 -3.03
N THR A 60 -0.88 -0.15 -2.50
CA THR A 60 0.01 0.80 -1.81
C THR A 60 0.57 0.22 -0.52
N LEU A 61 -0.26 -0.48 0.25
CA LEU A 61 0.16 -1.13 1.50
C LEU A 61 1.06 -2.35 1.23
N ASP A 62 0.84 -3.10 0.15
CA ASP A 62 1.75 -4.16 -0.31
C ASP A 62 3.14 -3.61 -0.60
N TRP A 63 3.22 -2.45 -1.27
CA TRP A 63 4.49 -1.76 -1.51
C TRP A 63 5.11 -1.21 -0.22
N ALA A 64 4.30 -0.77 0.73
CA ALA A 64 4.79 -0.34 2.03
C ALA A 64 5.45 -1.51 2.78
N ASP A 65 4.80 -2.68 2.82
CA ASP A 65 5.39 -3.90 3.40
C ASP A 65 6.68 -4.31 2.67
N HIS A 66 6.68 -4.31 1.33
CA HIS A 66 7.88 -4.63 0.53
C HIS A 66 9.05 -3.67 0.76
N CYS A 67 8.77 -2.38 1.00
CA CYS A 67 9.78 -1.38 1.31
C CYS A 67 10.07 -1.25 2.81
N GLU A 68 9.50 -2.12 3.66
CA GLU A 68 9.67 -2.11 5.12
C GLU A 68 9.25 -0.77 5.75
N CYS A 69 8.19 -0.16 5.23
CA CYS A 69 7.58 1.04 5.80
C CYS A 69 6.52 0.65 6.84
N GLU A 70 6.65 1.19 8.05
CA GLU A 70 5.62 1.04 9.08
C GLU A 70 4.39 1.91 8.79
N TYR A 71 3.21 1.40 9.15
CA TYR A 71 1.94 2.11 9.05
C TYR A 71 0.95 1.62 10.12
N PRO A 72 -0.05 2.45 10.50
CA PRO A 72 -1.02 2.11 11.55
C PRO A 72 -1.76 0.79 11.35
N SER A 73 -2.03 0.08 12.45
CA SER A 73 -2.70 -1.23 12.44
C SER A 73 -4.10 -1.22 11.82
N VAL A 74 -4.83 -0.09 11.88
CA VAL A 74 -6.14 0.04 11.22
C VAL A 74 -6.05 -0.12 9.69
N LEU A 75 -4.96 0.33 9.07
CA LEU A 75 -4.72 0.13 7.65
C LEU A 75 -4.31 -1.33 7.35
N ARG A 76 -3.61 -1.98 8.29
CA ARG A 76 -3.29 -3.41 8.20
C ARG A 76 -4.55 -4.27 8.24
N ALA A 77 -5.44 -4.01 9.20
CA ALA A 77 -6.74 -4.67 9.31
C ALA A 77 -7.60 -4.42 8.07
N TYR A 78 -7.61 -3.19 7.55
CA TYR A 78 -8.30 -2.86 6.30
C TYR A 78 -7.78 -3.68 5.12
N ARG A 79 -6.45 -3.78 4.97
CA ARG A 79 -5.81 -4.59 3.93
C ARG A 79 -6.23 -6.06 4.03
N GLU A 80 -6.15 -6.64 5.22
CA GLU A 80 -6.52 -8.04 5.47
C GLU A 80 -7.98 -8.32 5.10
N GLN A 81 -8.89 -7.40 5.42
CA GLN A 81 -10.30 -7.50 5.06
C GLN A 81 -10.52 -7.53 3.53
N ILE A 82 -9.81 -6.68 2.78
CA ILE A 82 -9.93 -6.65 1.32
C ILE A 82 -9.27 -7.88 0.68
N VAL A 83 -8.11 -8.32 1.19
CA VAL A 83 -7.42 -9.53 0.71
C VAL A 83 -8.26 -10.79 0.94
N ALA A 84 -9.07 -10.82 2.00
CA ALA A 84 -9.99 -11.92 2.29
C ALA A 84 -11.19 -12.01 1.33
N GLN A 85 -11.44 -10.99 0.49
CA GLN A 85 -12.50 -11.03 -0.52
C GLN A 85 -12.17 -12.09 -1.58
N THR A 86 -13.12 -12.93 -1.96
CA THR A 86 -12.93 -14.03 -2.93
C THR A 86 -12.35 -13.58 -4.28
N SER A 87 -12.63 -12.34 -4.71
CA SER A 87 -12.11 -11.78 -5.96
C SER A 87 -10.60 -11.49 -5.93
N TYR A 88 -10.03 -11.22 -4.75
CA TYR A 88 -8.61 -10.88 -4.61
C TYR A 88 -7.66 -12.06 -4.94
N PRO A 89 -7.79 -13.26 -4.36
CA PRO A 89 -6.92 -14.39 -4.70
C PRO A 89 -7.05 -14.82 -6.16
N LEU A 90 -8.24 -14.68 -6.77
CA LEU A 90 -8.43 -14.91 -8.20
C LEU A 90 -7.59 -13.95 -9.06
N ALA A 91 -7.59 -12.66 -8.72
CA ALA A 91 -6.77 -11.67 -9.40
C ALA A 91 -5.27 -11.91 -9.21
N VAL A 92 -4.84 -12.28 -8.00
CA VAL A 92 -3.44 -12.64 -7.72
C VAL A 92 -3.01 -13.86 -8.54
N HIS A 93 -3.86 -14.89 -8.63
CA HIS A 93 -3.58 -16.07 -9.44
C HIS A 93 -3.44 -15.71 -10.92
N ALA A 94 -4.34 -14.88 -11.46
CA ALA A 94 -4.27 -14.42 -12.85
C ALA A 94 -2.95 -13.67 -13.16
N ASN A 95 -2.49 -12.80 -12.25
CA ASN A 95 -1.24 -12.05 -12.42
C ASN A 95 0.02 -12.93 -12.37
N LYS A 96 -0.05 -14.11 -11.72
CA LYS A 96 1.07 -15.06 -11.65
C LYS A 96 1.09 -16.06 -12.81
N ALA A 97 -0.03 -16.22 -13.51
CA ALA A 97 -0.18 -17.17 -14.61
C ALA A 97 0.35 -16.64 -15.95
N THR A 98 1.06 -15.52 -15.95
CA THR A 98 1.65 -14.85 -17.12
C THR A 98 3.15 -14.74 -16.93
#